data_AF-A0A0A9XZH8-F1
#
_entry.id   AF-A0A0A9XZH8-F1
#
_cell.length_a   1.000
_cell.length_b   1.000
_cell.length_c   1.000
_cell.angle_alpha   90.00
_cell.angle_beta   90.00
_cell.angle_gamma   90.00
#
_symmetry.space_group_name_H-M   'P 1'
#
loop_
_entity.id
_entity.type
_entity.pdbx_description
1 polymer ?
#
loop_
_entity_poly.entity_id
_entity_poly.type
_entity_poly.pdbx_seq_one_letter_code
_entity_poly.pdbx_strand_id
1 'polypeptide(L)'
;MGSGDDAAAFHNRWVKLNVGGTAFLTSRTTLARYPDSFLYRVCQEDTDLKTDKDEFGAYLIDRNPNYFAPILDFMRHEELIMDAHLAEEGVLKEAEFFGLTSLVDLLELKKQEKWKLEKEWIKLNVGGTTFLTTRTTLLKSSTSLRYYCDDRFCHAKDEFGA
;
A
#
# COMPACT_ATOMS: atom_id res chain seq x y z
N MET A 1 -19.39 -39.20 27.52
CA MET A 1 -20.04 -37.88 27.63
C MET A 1 -19.00 -36.83 27.25
N GLY A 2 -18.92 -36.48 25.96
CA GLY A 2 -18.01 -35.45 25.44
C GLY A 2 -18.82 -34.60 24.47
N SER A 3 -19.35 -33.47 24.95
CA SER A 3 -20.20 -32.55 24.19
C SER A 3 -20.23 -31.16 24.83
N GLY A 4 -19.07 -30.66 25.26
CA GLY A 4 -18.92 -29.34 25.91
C GLY A 4 -17.79 -28.48 25.35
N ASP A 5 -16.72 -29.10 24.83
CA ASP A 5 -15.50 -28.38 24.43
C ASP A 5 -15.54 -27.84 22.98
N ASP A 6 -16.37 -28.43 22.11
CA ASP A 6 -16.38 -28.10 20.68
C ASP A 6 -17.02 -26.73 20.36
N ALA A 7 -18.02 -26.32 21.16
CA ALA A 7 -18.69 -25.04 21.01
C ALA A 7 -17.81 -23.87 21.52
N ALA A 8 -17.08 -24.09 22.61
CA ALA A 8 -16.07 -23.15 23.10
C ALA A 8 -14.92 -23.01 22.09
N ALA A 9 -14.47 -24.11 21.49
CA ALA A 9 -13.47 -24.06 20.41
C ALA A 9 -13.96 -23.36 19.14
N PHE A 10 -15.26 -23.35 18.84
CA PHE A 10 -15.83 -22.59 17.71
C PHE A 10 -15.88 -21.09 17.99
N HIS A 11 -16.34 -20.68 19.19
CA HIS A 11 -16.30 -19.29 19.65
C HIS A 11 -14.87 -18.75 19.82
N ASN A 12 -13.91 -19.64 20.07
CA ASN A 12 -12.50 -19.28 20.11
C ASN A 12 -11.86 -19.19 18.72
N ARG A 13 -12.48 -19.75 17.66
CA ARG A 13 -11.90 -19.70 16.31
C ARG A 13 -12.32 -18.50 15.50
N TRP A 14 -13.56 -18.04 15.64
CA TRP A 14 -14.12 -16.95 14.84
C TRP A 14 -14.35 -15.69 15.67
N VAL A 15 -14.05 -14.54 15.07
CA VAL A 15 -14.20 -13.21 15.64
C VAL A 15 -15.03 -12.36 14.69
N LYS A 16 -16.06 -11.72 15.23
CA LYS A 16 -16.86 -10.72 14.52
C LYS A 16 -16.32 -9.33 14.84
N LEU A 17 -16.08 -8.54 13.81
CA LEU A 17 -15.61 -7.16 13.90
C LEU A 17 -16.64 -6.27 13.22
N ASN A 18 -17.18 -5.27 13.89
CA ASN A 18 -18.05 -4.28 13.30
C ASN A 18 -17.25 -3.00 13.07
N VAL A 19 -16.89 -2.74 11.81
CA VAL A 19 -16.03 -1.60 11.42
C VAL A 19 -16.90 -0.54 10.76
N GLY A 20 -17.14 0.58 11.45
CA GLY A 20 -17.92 1.71 10.93
C GLY A 20 -19.35 1.35 10.52
N GLY A 21 -19.94 0.31 11.12
CA GLY A 21 -21.27 -0.20 10.81
C GLY A 21 -21.29 -1.43 9.89
N THR A 22 -20.15 -1.86 9.34
CA THR A 22 -20.06 -3.08 8.53
C THR A 22 -19.50 -4.23 9.34
N ALA A 23 -20.23 -5.34 9.39
CA ALA A 23 -19.79 -6.55 10.05
C ALA A 23 -18.84 -7.38 9.17
N PHE A 24 -17.65 -7.65 9.69
CA PHE A 24 -16.65 -8.56 9.16
C PHE A 24 -16.55 -9.80 10.05
N LEU A 25 -16.41 -10.95 9.42
CA LEU A 25 -16.15 -12.21 10.12
C LEU A 25 -14.74 -12.69 9.72
N THR A 26 -13.91 -12.95 10.74
CA THR A 26 -12.55 -13.45 10.53
C THR A 26 -12.16 -14.48 11.58
N SER A 27 -11.08 -15.21 11.35
CA SER A 27 -10.58 -16.18 12.31
C SER A 27 -9.56 -15.53 13.26
N ARG A 28 -9.51 -16.00 14.51
CA ARG A 28 -8.45 -15.63 15.46
C ARG A 28 -7.06 -15.92 14.90
N THR A 29 -6.90 -16.99 14.15
CA THR A 29 -5.63 -17.33 13.48
C THR A 29 -5.14 -16.28 12.51
N THR A 30 -6.05 -15.59 11.82
CA THR A 30 -5.70 -14.50 10.90
C THR A 30 -5.21 -13.28 11.68
N LEU A 31 -5.91 -12.93 12.76
CA LEU A 31 -5.54 -11.81 13.62
C LEU A 31 -4.25 -12.07 14.42
N ALA A 32 -4.04 -13.33 14.80
CA ALA A 32 -2.87 -13.80 15.54
C ALA A 32 -1.55 -13.72 14.74
N ARG A 33 -1.64 -13.57 13.40
CA ARG A 33 -0.47 -13.55 12.51
C ARG A 33 0.44 -12.34 12.76
N TYR A 34 -0.13 -11.22 13.21
CA TYR A 34 0.60 -9.98 13.42
C TYR A 34 0.52 -9.57 14.89
N PRO A 35 1.43 -10.05 15.75
CA PRO A 35 1.36 -9.83 17.20
C PRO A 35 1.43 -8.36 17.62
N ASP A 36 2.08 -7.53 16.82
CA ASP A 36 2.22 -6.09 17.08
C ASP A 36 0.95 -5.29 16.69
N SER A 37 -0.02 -5.93 16.06
CA SER A 37 -1.22 -5.26 15.57
C SER A 37 -2.28 -5.04 16.64
N PHE A 38 -3.10 -4.00 16.48
CA PHE A 38 -4.28 -3.77 17.30
C PHE A 38 -5.24 -4.97 17.28
N LEU A 39 -5.40 -5.61 16.13
CA LEU A 39 -6.29 -6.75 15.95
C LEU A 39 -5.81 -8.00 16.69
N TYR A 40 -4.51 -8.12 16.94
CA TYR A 40 -3.98 -9.17 17.80
C TYR A 40 -4.47 -9.03 19.24
N ARG A 41 -4.44 -7.81 19.77
CA ARG A 41 -4.99 -7.56 21.12
C ARG A 41 -6.48 -7.90 21.18
N VAL A 42 -7.23 -7.59 20.12
CA VAL A 42 -8.66 -7.97 20.00
C VAL A 42 -8.82 -9.50 20.02
N CYS A 43 -7.91 -10.22 19.36
CA CYS A 43 -7.85 -11.69 19.39
C CYS A 43 -7.52 -12.25 20.77
N GLN A 44 -6.75 -11.52 21.59
CA GLN A 44 -6.40 -11.94 22.95
C GLN A 44 -7.50 -11.65 23.98
N GLU A 45 -8.62 -11.03 23.56
CA GLU A 45 -9.66 -10.56 24.50
C GLU A 45 -9.09 -9.71 25.62
N ASP A 46 -8.08 -8.91 25.29
CA ASP A 46 -7.39 -8.07 26.25
C ASP A 46 -8.40 -7.13 26.90
N THR A 47 -8.56 -7.26 28.21
CA THR A 47 -9.61 -6.59 29.00
C THR A 47 -9.34 -5.08 29.09
N ASP A 48 -8.10 -4.66 28.80
CA ASP A 48 -7.68 -3.27 28.73
C ASP A 48 -7.96 -2.60 27.38
N LEU A 49 -8.38 -3.36 26.36
CA LEU A 49 -8.87 -2.77 25.13
C LEU A 49 -10.23 -2.13 25.36
N LYS A 50 -10.28 -0.80 25.21
CA LYS A 50 -11.51 0.00 25.10
C LYS A 50 -12.22 -0.26 23.77
N THR A 51 -12.54 -1.52 23.48
CA THR A 51 -13.37 -1.89 22.33
C THR A 51 -14.71 -2.34 22.86
N ASP A 52 -15.73 -1.53 22.62
CA ASP A 52 -17.10 -1.90 22.91
C ASP A 52 -17.50 -3.11 22.06
N LYS A 53 -18.30 -4.01 22.61
CA LYS A 53 -18.91 -5.12 21.87
C LYS A 53 -20.39 -4.83 21.69
N ASP A 54 -20.94 -5.16 20.53
CA ASP A 54 -22.38 -5.09 20.31
C ASP A 54 -23.13 -6.24 21.02
N GLU A 55 -24.46 -6.20 20.98
CA GLU A 55 -25.35 -7.24 21.54
C GLU A 55 -25.14 -8.62 20.90
N PHE A 56 -24.47 -8.69 19.74
CA PHE A 56 -24.14 -9.91 19.00
C PHE A 56 -22.70 -10.40 19.24
N GLY A 57 -21.95 -9.72 20.13
CA GLY A 57 -20.56 -10.02 20.47
C GLY A 57 -19.53 -9.62 19.41
N ALA A 58 -19.87 -8.71 18.48
CA ALA A 58 -18.93 -8.15 17.52
C ALA A 58 -18.19 -6.95 18.12
N TYR A 59 -16.87 -6.89 17.90
CA TYR A 59 -16.04 -5.77 18.36
C TYR A 59 -16.30 -4.53 17.51
N LEU A 60 -16.71 -3.44 18.15
CA LEU A 60 -16.99 -2.17 17.50
C LEU A 60 -15.67 -1.42 17.27
N ILE A 61 -15.43 -1.06 16.01
CA ILE A 61 -14.28 -0.32 15.54
C ILE A 61 -14.80 0.90 14.79
N ASP A 62 -14.55 2.09 15.32
CA ASP A 62 -14.95 3.36 14.71
C ASP A 62 -13.99 3.78 13.58
N ARG A 63 -13.91 2.95 12.53
CA ARG A 63 -13.07 3.15 11.35
C ARG A 63 -13.85 2.88 10.07
N ASN A 64 -13.27 3.23 8.93
CA ASN A 64 -13.94 3.09 7.64
C ASN A 64 -13.83 1.64 7.11
N PRO A 65 -14.96 0.96 6.82
CA PRO A 65 -14.95 -0.43 6.36
C PRO A 65 -14.32 -0.63 4.99
N ASN A 66 -14.38 0.38 4.11
CA ASN A 66 -13.86 0.27 2.74
C ASN A 66 -12.34 0.13 2.71
N TYR A 67 -11.66 0.84 3.60
CA TYR A 67 -10.20 0.74 3.75
C TYR A 67 -9.79 -0.45 4.61
N PHE A 68 -10.69 -0.99 5.45
CA PHE A 68 -10.42 -2.16 6.27
C PHE A 68 -10.43 -3.49 5.50
N ALA A 69 -11.28 -3.62 4.47
CA ALA A 69 -11.36 -4.85 3.68
C ALA A 69 -9.98 -5.30 3.11
N PRO A 70 -9.21 -4.44 2.42
CA PRO A 70 -7.87 -4.79 1.95
C PRO A 70 -6.88 -5.12 3.07
N ILE A 71 -7.01 -4.47 4.24
CA ILE A 71 -6.18 -4.75 5.42
C ILE A 71 -6.42 -6.19 5.89
N LEU A 72 -7.69 -6.59 5.99
CA LEU A 72 -8.05 -7.92 6.45
C LEU A 72 -7.60 -8.99 5.45
N ASP A 73 -7.73 -8.73 4.16
CA ASP A 73 -7.29 -9.64 3.10
C ASP A 73 -5.76 -9.78 3.07
N PHE A 74 -5.03 -8.68 3.26
CA PHE A 74 -3.58 -8.73 3.49
C PHE A 74 -3.21 -9.64 4.66
N MET A 75 -3.97 -9.62 5.76
CA MET A 75 -3.70 -10.53 6.89
C MET A 75 -4.01 -12.00 6.57
N ARG A 76 -4.89 -12.29 5.61
CA ARG A 76 -5.28 -13.65 5.23
C ARG A 76 -4.24 -14.32 4.33
N HIS A 77 -3.85 -13.65 3.26
CA HIS A 77 -3.00 -14.21 2.20
C HIS A 77 -1.70 -13.44 1.95
N GLU A 78 -1.36 -12.43 2.77
CA GLU A 78 -0.13 -11.63 2.68
C GLU A 78 0.04 -10.85 1.38
N GLU A 79 -1.06 -10.66 0.63
CA GLU A 79 -1.07 -9.88 -0.60
C GLU A 79 -1.97 -8.68 -0.44
N LEU A 80 -1.48 -7.50 -0.80
CA LEU A 80 -2.27 -6.28 -0.79
C LEU A 80 -3.02 -6.14 -2.12
N ILE A 81 -4.29 -6.52 -2.10
CA ILE A 81 -5.21 -6.33 -3.22
C ILE A 81 -6.14 -5.17 -2.88
N MET A 82 -6.07 -4.10 -3.66
CA MET A 82 -6.90 -2.91 -3.51
C MET A 82 -7.56 -2.58 -4.85
N ASP A 83 -8.82 -2.19 -4.80
CA ASP A 83 -9.52 -1.71 -5.99
C ASP A 83 -8.91 -0.40 -6.50
N ALA A 84 -8.90 -0.21 -7.82
CA ALA A 84 -8.33 0.97 -8.46
C ALA A 84 -8.99 2.30 -8.03
N HIS A 85 -10.18 2.24 -7.45
CA HIS A 85 -10.93 3.40 -6.95
C HIS A 85 -10.62 3.76 -5.50
N LEU A 86 -9.89 2.89 -4.79
CA LEU A 86 -9.57 3.10 -3.38
C LEU A 86 -8.28 3.92 -3.25
N ALA A 87 -8.31 4.95 -2.42
CA ALA A 87 -7.12 5.77 -2.17
C ALA A 87 -6.09 4.97 -1.35
N GLU A 88 -4.90 4.74 -1.92
CA GLU A 88 -3.77 4.09 -1.25
C GLU A 88 -3.41 4.79 0.07
N GLU A 89 -3.57 6.12 0.12
CA GLU A 89 -3.31 6.94 1.31
C GLU A 89 -4.31 6.64 2.46
N GLY A 90 -5.56 6.29 2.12
CA GLY A 90 -6.53 5.87 3.12
C GLY A 90 -6.16 4.52 3.74
N VAL A 91 -5.73 3.56 2.92
CA VAL A 91 -5.27 2.24 3.39
C VAL A 91 -4.00 2.38 4.22
N LEU A 92 -3.07 3.26 3.84
CA LEU A 92 -1.88 3.56 4.63
C LEU A 92 -2.23 4.06 6.04
N LYS A 93 -3.18 5.00 6.14
CA LYS A 93 -3.64 5.52 7.44
C LYS A 93 -4.31 4.45 8.30
N GLU A 94 -5.06 3.54 7.69
CA GLU A 94 -5.61 2.39 8.42
C GLU A 94 -4.51 1.42 8.86
N ALA A 95 -3.55 1.09 7.99
CA ALA A 95 -2.44 0.20 8.31
C ALA A 95 -1.60 0.74 9.48
N GLU A 96 -1.34 2.05 9.52
CA GLU A 96 -0.71 2.74 10.65
C GLU A 96 -1.55 2.60 11.93
N PHE A 97 -2.85 2.82 11.85
CA PHE A 97 -3.77 2.72 13.00
C PHE A 97 -3.81 1.30 13.57
N PHE A 98 -3.88 0.28 12.70
CA PHE A 98 -3.87 -1.12 13.13
C PHE A 98 -2.49 -1.63 13.53
N GLY A 99 -1.43 -0.84 13.37
CA GLY A 99 -0.05 -1.24 13.73
C GLY A 99 0.55 -2.29 12.81
N LEU A 100 0.14 -2.32 11.53
CA LEU A 100 0.64 -3.27 10.54
C LEU A 100 1.88 -2.70 9.83
N THR A 101 3.01 -2.69 10.53
CA THR A 101 4.29 -2.13 10.04
C THR A 101 4.70 -2.69 8.68
N SER A 102 4.63 -4.02 8.49
CA SER A 102 4.97 -4.66 7.21
C SER A 102 4.15 -4.14 6.03
N LEU A 103 2.89 -3.79 6.28
CA LEU A 103 2.00 -3.25 5.24
C LEU A 103 2.29 -1.78 4.97
N VAL A 104 2.56 -0.99 6.02
CA VAL A 104 2.97 0.41 5.92
C VAL A 104 4.25 0.53 5.08
N ASP A 105 5.26 -0.28 5.36
CA ASP A 105 6.53 -0.29 4.62
C ASP A 105 6.31 -0.64 3.14
N LEU A 106 5.48 -1.65 2.86
CA LEU A 106 5.15 -2.05 1.49
C LEU A 106 4.45 -0.92 0.71
N LEU A 107 3.51 -0.23 1.35
CA LEU A 107 2.79 0.90 0.75
C LEU A 107 3.71 2.10 0.49
N GLU A 108 4.58 2.45 1.44
CA GLU A 108 5.56 3.52 1.29
C GLU A 108 6.58 3.20 0.19
N LEU A 109 7.07 1.95 0.11
CA LEU A 109 7.95 1.52 -0.97
C LEU A 109 7.28 1.65 -2.34
N LYS A 110 6.05 1.13 -2.50
CA LYS A 110 5.28 1.28 -3.75
C LYS A 110 5.09 2.75 -4.16
N LYS A 111 4.80 3.61 -3.18
CA LYS A 111 4.65 5.06 -3.39
C LYS A 111 5.97 5.70 -3.85
N GLN A 112 7.09 5.32 -3.23
CA GLN A 112 8.42 5.79 -3.61
C GLN A 112 8.82 5.31 -5.01
N GLU A 113 8.52 4.05 -5.37
CA GLU A 113 8.78 3.51 -6.70
C GLU A 113 7.97 4.24 -7.78
N LYS A 114 6.66 4.45 -7.55
CA LYS A 114 5.82 5.28 -8.42
C LYS A 114 6.38 6.68 -8.60
N TRP A 115 6.72 7.35 -7.50
CA TRP A 115 7.30 8.70 -7.52
C TRP A 115 8.63 8.74 -8.28
N LYS A 116 9.46 7.71 -8.13
CA LYS A 116 10.74 7.58 -8.84
C LYS A 116 10.51 7.44 -10.34
N LEU A 117 9.55 6.61 -10.75
CA LEU A 117 9.18 6.42 -12.16
C LEU A 117 8.59 7.71 -12.75
N GLU A 118 7.71 8.41 -12.03
CA GLU A 118 7.15 9.68 -12.48
C GLU A 118 8.23 10.75 -12.67
N LYS A 119 9.16 10.87 -11.72
CA LYS A 119 10.28 11.81 -11.80
C LYS A 119 11.37 11.42 -12.78
N GLU A 120 11.37 10.18 -13.26
CA GLU A 120 12.29 9.77 -14.30
C GLU A 120 11.98 10.48 -15.62
N TRP A 121 10.71 10.80 -15.90
CA TRP A 121 10.32 11.50 -17.11
C TRP A 121 10.46 13.02 -16.98
N ILE A 122 11.24 13.59 -17.88
CA ILE A 122 11.46 15.03 -18.03
C ILE A 122 10.71 15.51 -19.27
N LYS A 123 9.88 16.53 -19.07
CA LYS A 123 9.16 17.24 -20.13
C LYS A 123 9.92 18.52 -20.48
N LEU A 124 10.42 18.60 -21.71
CA LEU A 124 11.15 19.76 -22.24
C LEU A 124 10.25 20.54 -23.20
N ASN A 125 10.22 21.87 -23.09
CA ASN A 125 9.57 22.74 -24.07
C ASN A 125 10.64 23.45 -24.90
N VAL A 126 10.61 23.26 -26.22
CA VAL A 126 11.53 23.89 -27.17
C VAL A 126 10.70 24.53 -28.27
N GLY A 127 10.56 25.86 -28.22
CA GLY A 127 9.83 26.63 -29.23
C GLY A 127 8.34 26.31 -29.33
N GLY A 128 7.69 25.89 -28.24
CA GLY A 128 6.28 25.48 -28.22
C GLY A 128 6.06 23.98 -28.44
N THR A 129 7.08 23.26 -28.91
CA THR A 129 7.04 21.80 -29.04
C THR A 129 7.51 21.15 -27.74
N THR A 130 6.73 20.18 -27.25
CA THR A 130 7.08 19.45 -26.03
C THR A 130 7.71 18.09 -26.36
N PHE A 131 8.87 17.82 -25.78
CA PHE A 131 9.56 16.53 -25.84
C PHE A 131 9.52 15.85 -24.46
N LEU A 132 9.25 14.55 -24.42
CA LEU A 132 9.36 13.73 -23.23
C LEU A 132 10.62 12.89 -23.34
N THR A 133 11.50 12.94 -22.35
CA THR A 133 12.76 12.20 -22.30
C THR A 133 13.06 11.78 -20.87
N THR A 134 13.84 10.74 -20.64
CA THR A 134 14.18 10.35 -19.27
C THR A 134 15.36 11.17 -18.72
N ARG A 135 15.39 11.38 -17.41
CA ARG A 135 16.51 12.02 -16.70
C ARG A 135 17.83 11.31 -16.96
N THR A 136 17.80 9.98 -17.03
CA THR A 136 18.95 9.14 -17.37
C THR A 136 19.47 9.40 -18.79
N THR A 137 18.59 9.66 -19.76
CA THR A 137 18.97 10.01 -21.14
C THR A 137 19.61 11.39 -21.20
N LEU A 138 19.09 12.38 -20.46
CA LEU A 138 19.64 13.74 -20.42
C LEU A 138 20.99 13.84 -19.69
N LEU A 139 21.23 12.98 -18.70
CA LEU A 139 22.49 12.96 -17.93
C LEU A 139 23.54 12.00 -18.51
N LYS A 140 23.19 11.20 -19.53
CA LYS A 140 24.10 10.21 -20.15
C LYS A 140 25.21 10.83 -20.98
N SER A 141 25.17 12.12 -21.25
CA SER A 141 26.19 12.83 -22.04
C SER A 141 26.70 14.08 -21.32
N SER A 142 27.83 13.96 -20.63
CA SER A 142 28.73 15.11 -20.39
C SER A 142 29.50 15.51 -21.67
N THR A 143 29.20 14.93 -22.82
CA THR A 143 29.69 15.42 -24.10
C THR A 143 28.92 16.67 -24.47
N SER A 144 29.52 17.81 -24.11
CA SER A 144 29.36 19.15 -24.68
C SER A 144 28.52 19.14 -25.96
N LEU A 145 27.22 19.43 -25.85
CA LEU A 145 26.38 19.75 -27.00
C LEU A 145 26.86 21.09 -27.59
N ARG A 146 27.95 21.05 -28.37
CA ARG A 146 28.21 22.08 -29.37
C ARG A 146 27.38 21.72 -30.59
N TYR A 147 26.12 22.13 -30.57
CA TYR A 147 25.45 22.39 -31.84
C TYR A 147 25.97 23.72 -32.34
N TYR A 148 26.81 23.70 -33.38
CA TYR A 148 27.01 24.88 -34.19
C TYR A 148 25.78 25.00 -35.08
N CYS A 149 24.91 25.97 -34.75
CA CYS A 149 23.80 26.34 -35.61
C CYS A 149 24.38 27.28 -36.67
N ASP A 150 24.49 26.80 -37.90
CA ASP A 150 24.67 27.67 -39.07
C ASP A 150 23.50 27.40 -40.01
N ASP A 151 22.95 28.46 -40.61
CA ASP A 151 21.53 28.69 -40.86
C ASP A 151 20.78 27.69 -41.77
N ARG A 152 21.37 26.58 -42.23
CA ARG A 152 20.70 25.70 -43.20
C ARG A 152 20.82 24.18 -43.08
N PHE A 153 21.76 23.55 -42.36
CA PHE A 153 21.77 22.06 -42.25
C PHE A 153 22.59 21.54 -41.05
N CYS A 154 22.06 20.53 -40.34
CA CYS A 154 22.80 19.77 -39.32
C CYS A 154 23.61 18.64 -39.99
N HIS A 155 24.94 18.66 -39.87
CA HIS A 155 25.80 17.54 -40.25
C HIS A 155 26.43 16.88 -39.02
N ALA A 156 26.29 15.57 -38.88
CA ALA A 156 27.13 14.76 -38.00
C ALA A 156 28.43 14.42 -38.74
N LYS A 157 29.60 14.63 -38.12
CA LYS A 157 30.88 14.12 -38.60
C LYS A 157 31.37 13.04 -37.66
N ASP A 158 31.58 11.86 -38.22
CA ASP A 158 32.31 10.78 -37.56
C ASP A 158 33.79 10.99 -37.86
N GLU A 159 34.58 11.42 -36.86
CA GLU A 159 36.04 11.44 -36.97
C GLU A 159 36.59 10.10 -36.47
N PHE A 160 36.79 9.15 -37.39
CA PHE A 160 37.86 8.16 -37.26
C PHE A 160 39.01 8.59 -38.16
N GLY A 161 39.98 9.29 -37.56
CA GLY A 161 41.27 9.59 -38.17
C GLY A 161 42.20 8.38 -38.10
N ALA A 162 42.92 8.18 -39.21
CA ALA A 162 43.96 7.17 -39.44
C ALA A 162 45.15 7.24 -38.46
#